data_AF-A0A1Y3WH80-F1
#
_entry.id   AF-A0A1Y3WH80-F1
#
_cell.length_a   1.000
_cell.length_b   1.000
_cell.length_c   1.000
_cell.angle_alpha   90.00
_cell.angle_beta   90.00
_cell.angle_gamma   90.00
#
_symmetry.space_group_name_H-M   'P 1'
#
loop_
_entity.id
_entity.type
_entity.pdbx_description
1 polymer ?
#
loop_
_entity_poly.entity_id
_entity_poly.type
_entity_poly.pdbx_seq_one_letter_code
_entity_poly.pdbx_strand_id
1 'polypeptide(L)'
;MKKHRIGLLPRILIAILLGIVFGNYMPDWAVRVFVTFNALFSEFLGFIIPLIIVGLVVPAIADIGRSAGKMLLVTTLVAYCATLFSGFLLYFTGAALFPGMITTGIPIEEVSQNNSVTPFFTISIPPLMNVMTALFLAFTVGIGLSRLYTTALKDMMNDFKEIVMRTIGAVVLPLLPIYIFGITAVRRNFTIK
;
A
#
# COMPACT_ATOMS: atom_id res chain seq x y z
N MET A 1 -31.06 -13.13 -6.01
CA MET A 1 -30.08 -12.97 -7.11
C MET A 1 -28.66 -13.08 -6.54
N LYS A 2 -27.90 -14.14 -6.88
CA LYS A 2 -26.57 -14.41 -6.31
C LYS A 2 -25.56 -13.35 -6.78
N LYS A 3 -25.20 -12.41 -5.90
CA LYS A 3 -24.19 -11.38 -6.14
C LYS A 3 -22.82 -12.07 -6.29
N HIS A 4 -22.35 -12.23 -7.52
CA HIS A 4 -21.03 -12.80 -7.80
C HIS A 4 -19.97 -11.86 -7.20
N ARG A 5 -19.47 -12.19 -6.00
CA ARG A 5 -18.44 -11.43 -5.32
C ARG A 5 -17.11 -11.78 -5.99
N ILE A 6 -16.83 -11.16 -7.14
CA ILE A 6 -15.50 -11.23 -7.77
C ILE A 6 -14.49 -10.84 -6.70
N GLY A 7 -13.53 -11.74 -6.41
CA GLY A 7 -12.48 -11.48 -5.42
C GLY A 7 -11.67 -10.23 -5.77
N LEU A 8 -10.99 -9.65 -4.79
CA LEU A 8 -10.15 -8.48 -5.03
C LEU A 8 -9.06 -8.74 -6.06
N LEU A 9 -8.43 -9.92 -5.98
CA LEU A 9 -7.30 -10.26 -6.84
C LEU A 9 -7.70 -10.26 -8.34
N PRO A 10 -8.79 -10.94 -8.77
CA PRO A 10 -9.30 -10.79 -10.13
C PRO A 10 -9.67 -9.35 -10.51
N ARG A 11 -10.26 -8.57 -9.60
CA ARG A 11 -10.59 -7.15 -9.88
C ARG A 11 -9.35 -6.31 -10.15
N ILE A 12 -8.28 -6.53 -9.39
CA ILE A 12 -7.01 -5.83 -9.57
C ILE A 12 -6.39 -6.24 -10.91
N LEU A 13 -6.38 -7.53 -11.26
CA LEU A 13 -5.87 -7.99 -12.56
C LEU A 13 -6.64 -7.38 -13.73
N ILE A 14 -7.97 -7.36 -13.65
CA ILE A 14 -8.83 -6.73 -14.65
C ILE A 14 -8.53 -5.22 -14.73
N ALA A 15 -8.40 -4.53 -13.59
CA ALA A 15 -8.05 -3.11 -13.56
C ALA A 15 -6.69 -2.83 -14.21
N ILE A 16 -5.68 -3.67 -13.99
CA ILE A 16 -4.36 -3.56 -14.63
C ILE A 16 -4.49 -3.77 -16.14
N LEU A 17 -5.13 -4.86 -16.58
CA LEU A 17 -5.30 -5.15 -18.01
C LEU A 17 -6.09 -4.05 -18.72
N LEU A 18 -7.18 -3.57 -18.13
CA LEU A 18 -7.96 -2.45 -18.65
C LEU A 18 -7.14 -1.17 -18.67
N GLY A 19 -6.37 -0.87 -17.61
CA GLY A 19 -5.52 0.32 -17.56
C GLY A 19 -4.45 0.30 -18.65
N ILE A 20 -3.86 -0.87 -18.89
CA ILE A 20 -2.94 -1.11 -20.00
C ILE A 20 -3.66 -0.87 -21.33
N VAL A 21 -4.77 -1.55 -21.62
CA VAL A 21 -5.44 -1.49 -22.95
C VAL A 21 -6.03 -0.10 -23.24
N PHE A 22 -6.76 0.48 -22.28
CA PHE A 22 -7.50 1.73 -22.47
C PHE A 22 -6.66 2.99 -22.22
N GLY A 23 -5.48 2.88 -21.58
CA GLY A 23 -4.62 4.03 -21.28
C GLY A 23 -4.25 4.88 -22.51
N ASN A 24 -4.12 4.27 -23.69
CA ASN A 24 -3.75 4.97 -24.93
C ASN A 24 -4.92 5.67 -25.63
N TYR A 25 -6.16 5.32 -25.29
CA TYR A 25 -7.36 5.85 -25.95
C TYR A 25 -8.04 6.95 -25.13
N MET A 26 -7.42 7.37 -24.01
CA MET A 26 -8.06 8.23 -23.03
C MET A 26 -7.72 9.70 -23.29
N PRO A 27 -8.73 10.59 -23.48
CA PRO A 27 -8.48 12.00 -23.72
C PRO A 27 -7.93 12.70 -22.48
N ASP A 28 -7.21 13.80 -22.66
CA ASP A 28 -6.49 14.51 -21.58
C ASP A 28 -7.39 14.93 -20.40
N TRP A 29 -8.67 15.24 -20.65
CA TRP A 29 -9.62 15.57 -19.59
C TRP A 29 -9.96 14.35 -18.71
N ALA A 30 -10.10 13.16 -19.30
CA ALA A 30 -10.38 11.93 -18.57
C ALA A 30 -9.14 11.49 -17.77
N VAL A 31 -7.94 11.61 -18.35
CA VAL A 31 -6.66 11.37 -17.65
C VAL A 31 -6.55 12.26 -16.40
N ARG A 32 -6.86 13.56 -16.50
CA ARG A 32 -6.84 14.48 -15.34
C ARG A 32 -7.78 14.06 -14.22
N VAL A 33 -8.98 13.53 -14.53
CA VAL A 33 -9.91 13.03 -13.50
C VAL A 33 -9.26 11.90 -12.70
N PHE A 34 -8.65 10.92 -13.37
CA PHE A 34 -7.97 9.81 -12.69
C PHE A 34 -6.74 10.27 -11.91
N VAL A 35 -5.94 11.20 -12.44
CA VAL A 35 -4.80 11.78 -11.69
C VAL A 35 -5.27 12.50 -10.43
N THR A 36 -6.36 13.25 -10.52
CA THR A 36 -6.95 13.96 -9.37
C THR A 36 -7.44 12.97 -8.31
N PHE A 37 -8.21 11.96 -8.73
CA PHE A 37 -8.63 10.89 -7.83
C PHE A 37 -7.44 10.19 -7.17
N ASN A 38 -6.40 9.86 -7.95
CA ASN A 38 -5.21 9.21 -7.43
C ASN A 38 -4.48 10.06 -6.40
N ALA A 39 -4.34 11.37 -6.64
CA ALA A 39 -3.73 12.29 -5.68
C ALA A 39 -4.52 12.31 -4.36
N LEU A 40 -5.85 12.49 -4.43
CA LEU A 40 -6.71 12.51 -3.24
C LEU A 40 -6.70 11.18 -2.48
N PHE A 41 -6.78 10.06 -3.21
CA PHE A 41 -6.79 8.74 -2.60
C PHE A 41 -5.42 8.39 -2.02
N SER A 42 -4.32 8.81 -2.65
CA SER A 42 -2.97 8.60 -2.11
C SER A 42 -2.75 9.36 -0.81
N GLU A 43 -3.23 10.60 -0.70
CA GLU A 43 -3.21 11.40 0.53
C GLU A 43 -4.06 10.73 1.63
N PHE A 44 -5.27 10.28 1.28
CA PHE A 44 -6.12 9.52 2.20
C PHE A 44 -5.46 8.21 2.68
N LEU A 45 -4.77 7.48 1.79
CA LEU A 45 -3.98 6.31 2.16
C LEU A 45 -2.86 6.69 3.13
N GLY A 46 -2.14 7.78 2.86
CA GLY A 46 -1.10 8.31 3.76
C GLY A 46 -1.61 8.61 5.17
N PHE A 47 -2.83 9.16 5.28
CA PHE A 47 -3.49 9.41 6.56
C PHE A 47 -3.91 8.12 7.29
N ILE A 48 -4.48 7.16 6.57
CA ILE A 48 -5.06 5.95 7.18
C ILE A 48 -4.03 4.87 7.51
N ILE A 49 -2.90 4.80 6.79
CA ILE A 49 -1.85 3.79 7.03
C ILE A 49 -1.35 3.79 8.49
N PRO A 50 -0.98 4.93 9.10
CA PRO A 50 -0.63 4.99 10.53
C PRO A 50 -1.73 4.41 11.44
N LEU A 51 -3.00 4.65 11.11
CA LEU A 51 -4.15 4.14 11.89
C LEU A 51 -4.31 2.63 11.73
N ILE A 52 -4.10 2.12 10.52
CA ILE A 52 -4.09 0.68 10.25
C ILE A 52 -3.01 0.00 11.07
N ILE A 53 -1.81 0.59 11.12
CA ILE A 53 -0.70 0.06 11.92
C ILE A 53 -1.10 -0.01 13.38
N VAL A 54 -1.53 1.10 14.00
CA VAL A 54 -1.91 1.10 15.41
C VAL A 54 -3.08 0.14 15.66
N GLY A 55 -4.12 0.18 14.85
CA GLY A 55 -5.35 -0.59 15.05
C GLY A 55 -5.21 -2.09 14.81
N LEU A 56 -4.27 -2.53 13.98
CA LEU A 56 -4.03 -3.97 13.74
C LEU A 56 -2.87 -4.52 14.56
N VAL A 57 -1.77 -3.76 14.70
CA VAL A 57 -0.53 -4.24 15.33
C VAL A 57 -0.64 -4.24 16.84
N VAL A 58 -1.26 -3.24 17.48
CA VAL A 58 -1.45 -3.21 18.94
C VAL A 58 -2.17 -4.46 19.46
N PRO A 59 -3.39 -4.81 18.99
CA PRO A 59 -4.10 -5.98 19.48
C PRO A 59 -3.37 -7.28 19.12
N ALA A 60 -2.75 -7.37 17.94
CA ALA A 60 -1.97 -8.54 17.56
C ALA A 60 -0.81 -8.82 18.53
N ILE A 61 -0.06 -7.80 18.93
CA ILE A 61 1.02 -7.95 19.91
C ILE A 61 0.45 -8.24 21.31
N ALA A 62 -0.62 -7.56 21.71
CA ALA A 62 -1.26 -7.76 23.01
C ALA A 62 -1.78 -9.19 23.21
N ASP A 63 -2.23 -9.85 22.13
CA ASP A 63 -2.68 -11.24 22.14
C ASP A 63 -1.51 -12.25 22.21
N ILE A 64 -0.39 -11.93 21.57
CA ILE A 64 0.81 -12.78 21.53
C ILE A 64 1.61 -12.71 22.85
N GLY A 65 1.64 -11.56 23.52
CA GLY A 65 2.66 -11.23 24.54
C GLY A 65 2.62 -12.00 25.87
N ARG A 66 1.62 -12.85 26.16
CA ARG A 66 1.57 -13.60 27.44
C ARG A 66 2.60 -14.73 27.57
N SER A 67 3.10 -15.29 26.46
CA SER A 67 4.09 -16.39 26.48
C SER A 67 5.04 -16.44 25.27
N ALA A 68 4.83 -15.61 24.26
CA ALA A 68 5.45 -15.80 22.95
C ALA A 68 6.68 -14.91 22.68
N GLY A 69 7.29 -14.28 23.69
CA GLY A 69 8.47 -13.41 23.48
C GLY A 69 9.61 -14.09 22.71
N LYS A 70 9.89 -15.38 23.01
CA LYS A 70 10.87 -16.18 22.26
C LYS A 70 10.43 -16.46 20.82
N MET A 71 9.15 -16.78 20.63
CA MET A 71 8.59 -17.06 19.30
C MET A 71 8.59 -15.81 18.41
N LEU A 72 8.28 -14.64 18.98
CA LEU A 72 8.26 -13.36 18.27
C LEU A 72 9.68 -12.90 17.86
N LEU A 73 10.69 -13.16 18.71
CA LEU A 73 12.08 -12.88 18.36
C LEU A 73 12.55 -13.78 17.21
N VAL A 74 12.27 -15.09 17.28
CA VAL A 74 12.64 -16.04 16.22
C VAL A 74 11.95 -15.69 14.91
N THR A 75 10.64 -15.41 14.90
CA THR A 75 9.93 -15.03 13.67
C THR A 75 10.46 -13.71 13.10
N THR A 76 10.80 -12.73 13.94
CA THR A 76 11.40 -11.47 13.49
C THR A 76 12.76 -11.70 12.84
N LEU A 77 13.61 -12.55 13.44
CA LEU A 77 14.92 -12.87 12.88
C LEU A 77 14.79 -13.58 11.53
N VAL A 78 13.90 -14.57 11.44
CA VAL A 78 13.59 -15.26 10.17
C VAL A 78 13.08 -14.27 9.12
N ALA A 79 12.18 -13.35 9.48
CA ALA A 79 11.66 -12.33 8.57
C ALA A 79 12.77 -11.38 8.06
N TYR A 80 13.69 -10.95 8.92
CA TYR A 80 14.84 -10.14 8.53
C TYR A 80 15.79 -10.89 7.59
N CYS A 81 16.13 -12.13 7.90
CA CYS A 81 16.94 -12.98 7.03
C CYS A 81 16.27 -13.20 5.66
N ALA A 82 14.95 -13.47 5.64
CA ALA A 82 14.20 -13.60 4.40
C ALA A 82 14.18 -12.30 3.59
N THR A 83 14.08 -11.15 4.24
CA THR A 83 14.12 -9.83 3.59
C THR A 83 15.47 -9.56 2.95
N LEU A 84 16.57 -9.83 3.68
CA LEU A 84 17.93 -9.72 3.15
C LEU A 84 18.14 -10.65 1.96
N PHE A 85 17.75 -11.92 2.10
CA PHE A 85 17.87 -12.91 1.04
C PHE A 85 17.07 -12.52 -0.21
N SER A 86 15.83 -12.05 -0.03
CA SER A 86 15.01 -11.53 -1.13
C SER A 86 15.64 -10.30 -1.80
N GLY A 87 16.30 -9.43 -1.03
CA GLY A 87 17.02 -8.27 -1.55
C GLY A 87 18.22 -8.68 -2.41
N PHE A 88 19.01 -9.65 -1.95
CA PHE A 88 20.12 -10.19 -2.74
C PHE A 88 19.65 -10.87 -4.01
N LEU A 89 18.61 -11.71 -3.94
CA LEU A 89 18.02 -12.31 -5.13
C LEU A 89 17.55 -11.26 -6.13
N LEU A 90 16.81 -10.23 -5.67
CA LEU A 90 16.37 -9.13 -6.53
C LEU A 90 17.55 -8.44 -7.22
N TYR A 91 18.64 -8.19 -6.48
CA TYR A 91 19.86 -7.59 -7.03
C TYR A 91 20.51 -8.48 -8.09
N PHE A 92 20.73 -9.76 -7.80
CA PHE A 92 21.37 -10.69 -8.75
C PHE A 92 20.51 -10.91 -10.00
N THR A 93 19.20 -11.06 -9.83
CA THR A 93 18.26 -11.17 -10.96
C THR A 93 18.28 -9.90 -11.81
N GLY A 94 18.28 -8.72 -11.18
CA GLY A 94 18.42 -7.45 -11.89
C GLY A 94 19.75 -7.36 -12.64
N ALA A 95 20.87 -7.59 -11.96
CA ALA A 95 22.20 -7.51 -12.56
C ALA A 95 22.42 -8.51 -13.70
N ALA A 96 21.79 -9.69 -13.66
CA ALA A 96 21.91 -10.70 -14.71
C ALA A 96 20.97 -10.43 -15.90
N LEU A 97 19.74 -9.98 -15.66
CA LEU A 97 18.72 -9.83 -16.71
C LEU A 97 18.72 -8.45 -17.36
N PHE A 98 18.93 -7.36 -16.60
CA PHE A 98 18.86 -6.00 -17.13
C PHE A 98 19.86 -5.71 -18.25
N PRO A 99 21.14 -6.13 -18.19
CA PRO A 99 22.09 -5.88 -19.27
C PRO A 99 21.66 -6.47 -20.63
N GLY A 100 20.88 -7.56 -20.63
CA GLY A 100 20.35 -8.18 -21.84
C GLY A 100 19.04 -7.56 -22.35
N MET A 101 18.37 -6.75 -21.53
CA MET A 101 17.08 -6.12 -21.87
C MET A 101 17.20 -4.63 -22.20
N ILE A 102 18.33 -3.99 -21.87
CA ILE A 102 18.57 -2.57 -22.08
C ILE A 102 19.50 -2.39 -23.28
N THR A 103 19.06 -1.66 -24.30
CA THR A 103 19.92 -1.16 -25.37
C THR A 103 20.82 -0.04 -24.83
N THR A 104 22.14 -0.23 -24.89
CA THR A 104 23.12 0.77 -24.50
C THR A 104 23.14 1.91 -25.52
N GLY A 105 22.90 3.15 -25.07
CA GLY A 105 23.05 4.36 -25.91
C GLY A 105 21.90 5.38 -25.90
N ILE A 106 20.80 5.14 -25.16
CA ILE A 106 19.74 6.15 -25.01
C ILE A 106 20.13 7.14 -23.90
N PRO A 107 20.31 8.45 -24.18
CA PRO A 107 20.57 9.44 -23.15
C PRO A 107 19.37 9.53 -22.19
N ILE A 108 19.66 9.48 -20.88
CA ILE A 108 18.65 9.46 -19.79
C ILE A 108 17.80 10.75 -19.76
N GLU A 109 18.26 11.81 -20.42
CA GLU A 109 17.60 13.11 -20.48
C GLU A 109 16.25 13.09 -21.23
N GLU A 110 16.03 12.19 -22.20
CA GLU A 110 14.74 12.07 -22.90
C GLU A 110 13.66 11.32 -22.09
N VAL A 111 14.04 10.49 -21.12
CA VAL A 111 13.12 9.75 -20.24
C VAL A 111 12.51 10.65 -19.14
N SER A 112 13.07 11.85 -18.98
CA SER A 112 12.74 12.78 -17.91
C SER A 112 11.58 13.71 -18.25
N GLN A 113 11.19 13.84 -19.53
CA GLN A 113 10.00 14.58 -19.94
C GLN A 113 8.74 13.74 -19.73
N ASN A 114 8.49 13.34 -18.48
CA ASN A 114 7.14 12.96 -18.10
C ASN A 114 6.28 14.22 -18.22
N ASN A 115 5.48 14.30 -19.28
CA ASN A 115 4.42 15.27 -19.49
C ASN A 115 3.35 15.16 -18.39
N SER A 116 3.74 15.29 -17.12
CA SER A 116 2.90 14.99 -15.97
C SER A 116 1.68 15.90 -15.98
N VAL A 117 0.57 15.31 -16.41
CA VAL A 117 -0.73 15.96 -16.44
C VAL A 117 -1.07 16.33 -15.00
N THR A 118 -1.17 17.63 -14.73
CA THR A 118 -1.47 18.13 -13.39
C THR A 118 -2.92 17.81 -13.02
N PRO A 119 -3.18 17.40 -11.76
CA PRO A 119 -4.54 17.22 -11.27
C PRO A 119 -5.35 18.53 -11.33
N PHE A 120 -6.68 18.42 -11.37
CA PHE A 120 -7.58 19.59 -11.36
C PHE A 120 -7.49 20.38 -10.06
N PHE A 121 -7.34 19.68 -8.95
CA PHE A 121 -7.10 20.26 -7.63
C PHE A 121 -6.39 19.22 -6.76
N THR A 122 -5.70 19.68 -5.73
CA THR A 122 -5.12 18.84 -4.70
C THR A 122 -5.65 19.27 -3.35
N ILE A 123 -5.93 18.29 -2.50
CA ILE A 123 -6.24 18.51 -1.09
C ILE A 123 -5.10 17.85 -0.34
N SER A 124 -4.34 18.63 0.42
CA SER A 124 -3.30 18.06 1.28
C SER A 124 -3.96 17.55 2.55
N ILE A 125 -3.84 16.24 2.79
CA ILE A 125 -4.32 15.60 4.01
C ILE A 125 -3.07 15.13 4.76
N PRO A 126 -2.54 15.95 5.69
CA PRO A 126 -1.29 15.61 6.34
C PRO A 126 -1.44 14.26 7.07
N PRO A 127 -0.40 13.40 7.04
CA PRO A 127 -0.43 12.12 7.70
C PRO A 127 -0.58 12.33 9.21
N LEU A 128 -1.38 11.48 9.86
CA LEU A 128 -1.66 11.60 11.30
C LEU A 128 -0.38 11.48 12.16
N MET A 129 0.54 10.62 11.73
CA MET A 129 1.90 10.51 12.24
C MET A 129 2.76 9.78 11.22
N ASN A 130 4.09 9.81 11.40
CA ASN A 130 4.99 9.01 10.57
C ASN A 130 4.75 7.51 10.79
N VAL A 131 4.91 6.71 9.73
CA VAL A 131 4.79 5.24 9.76
C VAL A 131 5.67 4.62 10.85
N MET A 132 6.91 5.09 11.01
CA MET A 132 7.83 4.61 12.03
C MET A 132 7.31 4.94 13.43
N THR A 133 6.82 6.16 13.64
CA THR A 133 6.21 6.58 14.91
C THR A 133 5.01 5.71 15.26
N ALA A 134 4.13 5.43 14.29
CA ALA A 134 2.99 4.54 14.47
C ALA A 134 3.41 3.11 14.86
N LEU A 135 4.46 2.58 14.24
CA LEU A 135 5.02 1.28 14.60
C LEU A 135 5.55 1.26 16.02
N PHE A 136 6.42 2.20 16.40
CA PHE A 136 6.96 2.28 17.76
C PHE A 136 5.85 2.42 18.80
N LEU A 137 4.86 3.29 18.55
CA LEU A 137 3.68 3.44 19.40
C LEU A 137 2.93 2.10 19.53
N ALA A 138 2.69 1.41 18.41
CA ALA A 138 1.98 0.14 18.41
C ALA A 138 2.70 -0.94 19.22
N PHE A 139 4.03 -1.00 19.12
CA PHE A 139 4.86 -1.91 19.93
C PHE A 139 4.81 -1.55 21.42
N THR A 140 5.01 -0.29 21.77
CA THR A 140 4.99 0.17 23.17
C THR A 140 3.65 -0.14 23.83
N VAL A 141 2.55 0.23 23.17
CA VAL A 141 1.19 -0.03 23.68
C VAL A 141 0.87 -1.52 23.69
N GLY A 142 1.16 -2.25 22.60
CA GLY A 142 0.86 -3.68 22.49
C GLY A 142 1.59 -4.54 23.52
N ILE A 143 2.90 -4.31 23.71
CA ILE A 143 3.69 -5.01 24.74
C ILE A 143 3.22 -4.62 26.13
N GLY A 144 2.94 -3.33 26.38
CA GLY A 144 2.40 -2.86 27.65
C GLY A 144 1.08 -3.57 28.00
N LEU A 145 0.16 -3.64 27.03
CA LEU A 145 -1.16 -4.25 27.20
C LEU A 145 -1.09 -5.76 27.46
N SER A 146 -0.11 -6.46 26.87
CA SER A 146 0.10 -7.90 27.11
C SER A 146 0.44 -8.26 28.56
N ARG A 147 0.99 -7.29 29.33
CA ARG A 147 1.38 -7.45 30.74
C ARG A 147 0.33 -6.94 31.72
N LEU A 148 -0.67 -6.20 31.24
CA LEU A 148 -1.78 -5.72 32.06
C LEU A 148 -2.82 -6.83 32.25
N TYR A 149 -3.39 -6.91 33.45
CA TYR A 149 -4.48 -7.84 33.77
C TYR A 149 -5.87 -7.25 33.46
N THR A 150 -5.95 -5.96 33.13
CA THR A 150 -7.19 -5.23 32.85
C THR A 150 -7.70 -5.53 31.44
N THR A 151 -8.99 -5.82 31.29
CA THR A 151 -9.62 -6.11 29.99
C THR A 151 -10.08 -4.86 29.24
N ALA A 152 -10.50 -3.81 29.96
CA ALA A 152 -11.13 -2.63 29.34
C ALA A 152 -10.34 -2.00 28.18
N LEU A 153 -9.04 -1.75 28.38
CA LEU A 153 -8.19 -1.14 27.35
C LEU A 153 -7.92 -2.11 26.17
N LYS A 154 -7.90 -3.42 26.45
CA LYS A 154 -7.76 -4.47 25.43
C LYS A 154 -9.01 -4.58 24.57
N ASP A 155 -10.19 -4.53 25.19
CA ASP A 155 -11.47 -4.55 24.49
C ASP A 155 -11.63 -3.30 23.62
N MET A 156 -11.27 -2.11 24.12
CA MET A 156 -11.25 -0.88 23.33
C MET A 156 -10.34 -0.97 22.10
N MET A 157 -9.16 -1.58 22.23
CA MET A 157 -8.25 -1.79 21.10
C MET A 157 -8.81 -2.80 20.09
N ASN A 158 -9.56 -3.80 20.54
CA ASN A 158 -10.26 -4.74 19.66
C ASN A 158 -11.43 -4.08 18.91
N ASP A 159 -12.17 -3.18 19.56
CA ASP A 159 -13.21 -2.39 18.89
C ASP A 159 -12.59 -1.44 17.86
N PHE A 160 -11.45 -0.81 18.21
CA PHE A 160 -10.71 0.03 17.28
C PHE A 160 -10.20 -0.76 16.07
N LYS A 161 -9.69 -1.98 16.27
CA LYS A 161 -9.32 -2.92 15.20
C LYS A 161 -10.50 -3.19 14.25
N GLU A 162 -11.69 -3.42 14.80
CA GLU A 162 -12.89 -3.68 14.00
C GLU A 162 -13.29 -2.45 13.16
N ILE A 163 -13.21 -1.24 13.73
CA ILE A 163 -13.43 0.02 12.99
C ILE A 163 -12.45 0.14 11.81
N VAL A 164 -11.16 -0.13 12.06
CA VAL A 164 -10.13 -0.11 11.01
C VAL A 164 -10.41 -1.16 9.94
N MET A 165 -10.73 -2.40 10.32
CA MET A 165 -11.07 -3.48 9.38
C MET A 165 -12.28 -3.14 8.52
N ARG A 166 -13.32 -2.54 9.10
CA ARG A 166 -14.49 -2.05 8.34
C ARG A 166 -14.13 -0.93 7.38
N THR A 167 -13.27 -0.02 7.81
CA THR A 167 -12.81 1.08 6.95
C THR A 167 -12.00 0.55 5.76
N ILE A 168 -11.11 -0.42 6.00
CA ILE A 168 -10.40 -1.13 4.93
C ILE A 168 -11.40 -1.79 3.97
N GLY A 169 -12.33 -2.57 4.49
CA GLY A 169 -13.30 -3.33 3.70
C GLY A 169 -14.29 -2.49 2.89
N ALA A 170 -14.76 -1.38 3.47
CA ALA A 170 -15.80 -0.55 2.90
C ALA A 170 -15.26 0.59 2.03
N VAL A 171 -14.07 1.12 2.33
CA VAL A 171 -13.52 2.30 1.67
C VAL A 171 -12.27 1.96 0.86
N VAL A 172 -11.25 1.38 1.51
CA VAL A 172 -9.94 1.17 0.87
C VAL A 172 -10.02 0.13 -0.25
N LEU A 173 -10.56 -1.06 0.05
CA LEU A 173 -10.59 -2.18 -0.89
C LEU A 173 -11.43 -1.91 -2.16
N PRO A 174 -12.60 -1.24 -2.09
CA PRO A 174 -13.37 -0.92 -3.30
C PRO A 174 -12.72 0.14 -4.18
N LEU A 175 -11.98 1.09 -3.59
CA LEU A 175 -11.33 2.19 -4.31
C LEU A 175 -9.98 1.79 -4.91
N LEU A 176 -9.31 0.79 -4.34
CA LEU A 176 -7.99 0.32 -4.75
C LEU A 176 -7.91 -0.12 -6.24
N PRO A 177 -8.88 -0.87 -6.81
CA PRO A 177 -8.86 -1.19 -8.24
C PRO A 177 -8.94 0.04 -9.15
N ILE A 178 -9.72 1.06 -8.76
CA ILE A 178 -9.84 2.32 -9.52
C ILE A 178 -8.52 3.07 -9.48
N TYR A 179 -7.88 3.12 -8.32
CA TYR A 179 -6.56 3.72 -8.13
C TYR A 179 -5.49 3.04 -8.99
N ILE A 180 -5.43 1.71 -8.98
CA ILE A 180 -4.48 0.94 -9.79
C ILE A 180 -4.74 1.13 -11.29
N PHE A 181 -6.01 1.09 -11.70
CA PHE A 181 -6.39 1.40 -13.09
C PHE A 181 -5.89 2.80 -13.48
N GLY A 182 -6.16 3.81 -12.66
CA GLY A 182 -5.75 5.19 -12.90
C GLY A 182 -4.24 5.33 -13.04
N ILE A 183 -3.45 4.76 -12.12
CA ILE A 183 -1.98 4.81 -12.22
C ILE A 183 -1.48 4.16 -13.51
N THR A 184 -2.03 3.00 -13.86
CA THR A 184 -1.56 2.22 -15.01
C THR A 184 -1.95 2.89 -16.34
N ALA A 185 -3.18 3.42 -16.42
CA ALA A 185 -3.68 4.14 -17.59
C ALA A 185 -2.92 5.45 -17.84
N VAL A 186 -2.71 6.24 -16.77
CA VAL A 186 -1.97 7.51 -16.84
C VAL A 186 -0.53 7.28 -17.30
N ARG A 187 0.17 6.30 -16.72
CA ARG A 187 1.58 6.02 -17.04
C ARG A 187 1.79 5.59 -18.50
N ARG A 188 0.85 4.85 -19.09
CA ARG A 188 0.97 4.38 -20.48
C ARG A 188 0.76 5.49 -21.51
N ASN A 189 -0.14 6.43 -21.23
CA ASN A 189 -0.38 7.59 -22.11
C ASN A 189 0.88 8.45 -22.35
N PHE A 190 1.85 8.41 -21.42
CA PHE A 190 3.14 9.12 -21.53
C PHE A 190 4.26 8.34 -22.20
N THR A 191 4.12 7.03 -22.40
CA THR A 191 5.18 6.21 -23.04
C THR A 191 5.08 6.23 -24.57
N ILE A 192 3.99 6.77 -25.13
CA ILE A 192 3.69 6.74 -26.58
C ILE A 192 3.62 8.17 -27.20
N LYS A 193 3.68 9.22 -26.38
CA LYS A 193 3.85 10.61 -26.84
C LYS A 193 5.29 11.02 -26.63
#